data_AF-A0A3Y7MQM0-F1
#
_entry.id   AF-A0A3Y7MQM0-F1
#
_cell.length_a   1.000
_cell.length_b   1.000
_cell.length_c   1.000
_cell.angle_alpha   90.00
_cell.angle_beta   90.00
_cell.angle_gamma   90.00
#
_symmetry.space_group_name_H-M   'P 1'
#
loop_
_entity.id
_entity.type
_entity.pdbx_description
1 polymer ?
#
loop_
_entity_poly.entity_id
_entity_poly.type
_entity_poly.pdbx_seq_one_letter_code
_entity_poly.pdbx_strand_id
1 'polypeptide(L)'
;MFRFTQLLQSLIKTGNMVAEDRISQLEETSVKELTTVRLRPETKAYLQSQSETLGVSLSQVINMILDGVVSMEMKPAADNKIKGIYDRIMSLFELHNINTVDMAKMLSGYGIKLSHLRNPDKFIDILSMDMIKEIADWFSINYKWIIGESNELYSPRDNTWYKDSYGFSLLLLEKSFRHSDLKVSVVKANNVSFENAEKLEEQYSRLYVGFILSYTSTVNGVSFTKYEVCEFQRWNYDKCRGYLRFIFYFLDSVRTKINCQGVSFNEEIIDGLMAGRLFPSTIKGMLSETWFIADRIGHIESNYDVEINPVEYLNRFNRLIRLLCFGSSVTILDIEYTTKDFSYGWILKYSCNGEYHTEFYHSLATGLDDIYDKFIVENPS
;
A
#
# COMPACT_ATOMS: atom_id res chain seq x y z
N MET A 1 48.78 -0.85 11.56
CA MET A 1 47.98 -0.99 10.32
C MET A 1 46.52 -0.79 10.71
N PHE A 2 45.95 0.40 10.50
CA PHE A 2 44.56 0.67 10.89
C PHE A 2 43.62 -0.18 10.04
N ARG A 3 42.64 -0.83 10.68
CA ARG A 3 41.56 -1.51 9.94
C ARG A 3 40.75 -0.44 9.21
N PHE A 4 40.39 -0.70 7.95
CA PHE A 4 39.65 0.25 7.09
C PHE A 4 38.45 0.91 7.79
N THR A 5 37.73 0.16 8.63
CA THR A 5 36.62 0.64 9.46
C THR A 5 37.01 1.70 10.50
N GLN A 6 38.19 1.59 11.10
CA GLN A 6 38.71 2.58 12.06
C GLN A 6 39.15 3.88 11.37
N LEU A 7 39.69 3.79 10.15
CA LEU A 7 40.01 4.98 9.34
C LEU A 7 38.73 5.71 8.93
N LEU A 8 37.70 4.98 8.51
CA LEU A 8 36.41 5.55 8.12
C LEU A 8 35.70 6.22 9.30
N GLN A 9 35.67 5.57 10.48
CA GLN A 9 35.12 6.17 11.70
C GLN A 9 35.89 7.42 12.16
N SER A 10 37.22 7.40 12.03
CA SER A 10 38.06 8.56 12.37
C SER A 10 37.86 9.73 11.41
N LEU A 11 37.70 9.44 10.10
CA LEU A 11 37.37 10.43 9.08
C LEU A 11 36.01 11.09 9.34
N ILE A 12 34.97 10.29 9.59
CA ILE A 12 33.63 10.80 9.87
C ILE A 12 33.64 11.62 11.16
N LYS A 13 34.27 11.15 12.24
CA LYS A 13 34.20 11.84 13.53
C LYS A 13 35.12 13.08 13.59
N THR A 14 36.38 12.92 13.23
CA THR A 14 37.40 13.97 13.38
C THR A 14 37.41 14.90 12.17
N GLY A 15 37.19 14.35 10.97
CA GLY A 15 37.11 15.14 9.74
C GLY A 15 35.91 16.08 9.75
N ASN A 16 34.75 15.63 10.23
CA ASN A 16 33.56 16.48 10.29
C ASN A 16 33.72 17.64 11.27
N MET A 17 34.27 17.40 12.47
CA MET A 17 34.57 18.47 13.43
C MET A 17 35.50 19.55 12.86
N VAL A 18 36.55 19.14 12.14
CA VAL A 18 37.51 20.10 11.52
C VAL A 18 36.86 20.83 10.34
N ALA A 19 35.99 20.18 9.59
CA ALA A 19 35.27 20.79 8.49
C ALA A 19 34.25 21.83 8.99
N GLU A 20 33.50 21.54 10.05
CA GLU A 20 32.55 22.49 10.67
C GLU A 20 33.25 23.79 11.12
N ASP A 21 34.41 23.69 11.77
CA ASP A 21 35.20 24.86 12.18
C ASP A 21 35.66 25.68 10.97
N ARG A 22 36.16 25.01 9.93
CA ARG A 22 36.59 25.68 8.68
C ARG A 22 35.43 26.35 7.94
N ILE A 23 34.27 25.68 7.84
CA ILE A 23 33.10 26.21 7.16
C ILE A 23 32.55 27.44 7.90
N SER A 24 32.54 27.40 9.24
CA SER A 24 32.10 28.54 10.07
C SER A 24 32.99 29.78 9.91
N GLN A 25 34.22 29.61 9.39
CA GLN A 25 35.18 30.68 9.11
C GLN A 25 35.14 31.17 7.64
N LEU A 26 34.35 30.53 6.76
CA LEU A 26 34.19 30.96 5.37
C LEU A 26 33.16 32.08 5.26
N GLU A 27 33.54 33.18 4.60
CA GLU A 27 32.59 34.26 4.25
C GLU A 27 31.62 33.79 3.13
N GLU A 28 30.35 34.22 3.18
CA GLU A 28 29.28 33.86 2.23
C GLU A 28 29.61 34.19 0.75
N THR A 29 30.61 35.03 0.52
CA THR A 29 31.09 35.49 -0.81
C THR A 29 32.33 34.75 -1.34
N SER A 30 32.71 33.62 -0.75
CA SER A 30 33.87 32.85 -1.20
C SER A 30 33.75 32.37 -2.66
N VAL A 31 34.81 32.62 -3.45
CA VAL A 31 34.88 32.30 -4.88
C VAL A 31 34.99 30.78 -5.05
N LYS A 32 34.19 30.18 -5.95
CA LYS A 32 34.29 28.76 -6.28
C LYS A 32 35.68 28.42 -6.81
N GLU A 33 36.44 27.62 -6.07
CA GLU A 33 37.77 27.18 -6.48
C GLU A 33 37.70 26.05 -7.52
N LEU A 34 38.47 26.19 -8.60
CA LEU A 34 38.63 25.17 -9.62
C LEU A 34 39.44 24.00 -9.06
N THR A 35 38.75 22.92 -8.70
CA THR A 35 39.38 21.68 -8.23
C THR A 35 39.43 20.64 -9.35
N THR A 36 40.62 20.11 -9.66
CA THR A 36 40.77 19.04 -10.65
C THR A 36 40.69 17.67 -9.99
N VAL A 37 39.63 16.91 -10.29
CA VAL A 37 39.42 15.56 -9.76
C VAL A 37 39.86 14.51 -10.78
N ARG A 38 40.75 13.59 -10.38
CA ARG A 38 41.16 12.43 -11.21
C ARG A 38 40.28 11.22 -10.89
N LEU A 39 39.50 10.78 -11.87
CA LEU A 39 38.60 9.64 -11.73
C LEU A 39 39.17 8.39 -12.41
N ARG A 40 38.86 7.21 -11.85
CA ARG A 40 39.10 5.94 -12.53
C ARG A 40 38.19 5.83 -13.76
N PRO A 41 38.58 5.10 -14.82
CA PRO A 41 37.79 4.98 -16.04
C PRO A 41 36.35 4.50 -15.81
N GLU A 42 36.16 3.51 -14.93
CA GLU A 42 34.84 2.96 -14.57
C GLU A 42 33.95 4.01 -13.87
N THR A 43 34.49 4.73 -12.89
CA THR A 43 33.78 5.81 -12.19
C THR A 43 33.43 6.94 -13.13
N LYS A 44 34.33 7.29 -14.06
CA LYS A 44 34.07 8.30 -15.08
C LYS A 44 32.93 7.86 -15.99
N ALA A 45 32.93 6.61 -16.47
CA ALA A 45 31.87 6.09 -17.33
C ALA A 45 30.49 6.15 -16.63
N TYR A 46 30.41 5.70 -15.37
CA TYR A 46 29.19 5.79 -14.57
C TYR A 46 28.67 7.23 -14.47
N LEU A 47 29.52 8.17 -14.05
CA LEU A 47 29.13 9.57 -13.88
C LEU A 47 28.77 10.26 -15.20
N GLN A 48 29.40 9.86 -16.31
CA GLN A 48 29.08 10.33 -17.65
C GLN A 48 27.65 9.92 -18.05
N SER A 49 27.26 8.66 -17.80
CA SER A 49 25.89 8.20 -18.06
C SER A 49 24.84 8.94 -17.22
N GLN A 50 25.16 9.26 -15.95
CA GLN A 50 24.26 10.08 -15.11
C GLN A 50 24.14 11.52 -15.65
N SER A 51 25.26 12.11 -16.07
CA SER A 51 25.32 13.45 -16.67
C SER A 51 24.49 13.56 -17.94
N GLU A 52 24.57 12.57 -18.83
CA GLU A 52 23.76 12.50 -20.06
C GLU A 52 22.28 12.35 -19.76
N THR A 53 21.91 11.52 -18.80
CA THR A 53 20.52 11.30 -18.39
C THR A 53 19.89 12.55 -17.77
N LEU A 54 20.68 13.29 -16.97
CA LEU A 54 20.23 14.50 -16.27
C LEU A 54 20.34 15.78 -17.11
N GLY A 55 21.00 15.74 -18.28
CA GLY A 55 21.18 16.91 -19.15
C GLY A 55 22.10 17.99 -18.56
N VAL A 56 23.01 17.63 -17.66
CA VAL A 56 23.95 18.56 -16.97
C VAL A 56 25.39 18.15 -17.25
N SER A 57 26.36 19.05 -17.00
CA SER A 57 27.79 18.71 -17.17
C SER A 57 28.29 17.70 -16.14
N LEU A 58 29.32 16.92 -16.50
CA LEU A 58 29.97 15.96 -15.59
C LEU A 58 30.44 16.61 -14.28
N SER A 59 31.00 17.83 -14.35
CA SER A 59 31.43 18.59 -13.17
C SER A 59 30.27 18.97 -12.26
N GLN A 60 29.09 19.30 -12.82
CA GLN A 60 27.89 19.57 -12.03
C GLN A 60 27.38 18.32 -11.31
N VAL A 61 27.42 17.14 -11.95
CA VAL A 61 27.07 15.88 -11.30
C VAL A 61 28.02 15.58 -10.14
N ILE A 62 29.32 15.74 -10.36
CA ILE A 62 30.33 15.54 -9.30
C ILE A 62 30.06 16.47 -8.12
N ASN A 63 29.84 17.76 -8.37
CA ASN A 63 29.54 18.71 -7.31
C ASN A 63 28.23 18.38 -6.59
N MET A 64 27.15 18.02 -7.30
CA MET A 64 25.89 17.62 -6.66
C MET A 64 26.06 16.41 -5.74
N ILE A 65 26.85 15.41 -6.14
CA ILE A 65 27.13 14.24 -5.30
C ILE A 65 27.97 14.64 -4.08
N LEU A 66 29.04 15.42 -4.27
CA LEU A 66 29.92 15.86 -3.19
C LEU A 66 29.19 16.76 -2.20
N ASP A 67 28.46 17.76 -2.68
CA ASP A 67 27.64 18.66 -1.86
C ASP A 67 26.54 17.87 -1.13
N GLY A 68 25.94 16.88 -1.79
CA GLY A 68 24.98 15.95 -1.21
C GLY A 68 25.58 15.19 -0.03
N VAL A 69 26.74 14.56 -0.22
CA VAL A 69 27.46 13.81 0.84
C VAL A 69 27.87 14.74 1.99
N VAL A 70 28.45 15.90 1.69
CA VAL A 70 28.84 16.89 2.72
C VAL A 70 27.61 17.34 3.52
N SER A 71 26.49 17.59 2.87
CA SER A 71 25.25 17.97 3.56
C SER A 71 24.69 16.86 4.45
N MET A 72 24.79 15.60 4.02
CA MET A 72 24.36 14.44 4.80
C MET A 72 25.23 14.20 6.04
N GLU A 73 26.53 14.46 5.95
CA GLU A 73 27.50 14.17 7.01
C GLU A 73 27.72 15.34 7.99
N MET A 74 27.59 16.59 7.52
CA MET A 74 27.90 17.79 8.31
C MET A 74 26.67 18.48 8.92
N LYS A 75 25.47 18.31 8.35
CA LYS A 75 24.28 18.89 8.98
C LYS A 75 23.91 18.08 10.23
N PRO A 76 23.40 18.73 11.30
CA PRO A 76 22.90 18.03 12.46
C PRO A 76 21.98 16.89 12.02
N ALA A 77 22.12 15.71 12.63
CA ALA A 77 21.24 14.57 12.32
C ALA A 77 19.75 14.92 12.47
N ALA A 78 19.42 15.94 13.28
CA ALA A 78 18.09 16.53 13.39
C ALA A 78 17.64 17.22 12.09
N ASP A 79 18.45 18.09 11.48
CA ASP A 79 18.11 18.80 10.25
C ASP A 79 17.93 17.86 9.06
N ASN A 80 18.77 16.81 8.98
CA ASN A 80 18.64 15.78 7.94
C ASN A 80 17.38 14.92 8.15
N LYS A 81 16.99 14.64 9.40
CA LYS A 81 15.72 13.98 9.70
C LYS A 81 14.53 14.86 9.31
N ILE A 82 14.57 16.14 9.67
CA ILE A 82 13.52 17.12 9.37
C ILE A 82 13.32 17.25 7.86
N LYS A 83 14.40 17.44 7.10
CA LYS A 83 14.33 17.49 5.63
C LYS A 83 13.80 16.18 5.04
N GLY A 84 14.17 15.04 5.61
CA GLY A 84 13.65 13.72 5.23
C GLY A 84 12.14 13.58 5.39
N ILE A 85 11.51 14.27 6.35
CA ILE A 85 10.04 14.29 6.50
C ILE A 85 9.40 14.94 5.28
N TYR A 86 9.89 16.13 4.91
CA TYR A 86 9.42 16.86 3.73
C TYR A 86 9.57 16.01 2.47
N ASP A 87 10.77 15.46 2.23
CA ASP A 87 11.08 14.69 1.02
C ASP A 87 10.18 13.46 0.89
N ARG A 88 9.90 12.76 2.00
CA ARG A 88 8.98 11.61 2.01
C ARG A 88 7.53 12.00 1.73
N ILE A 89 7.05 13.09 2.32
CA ILE A 89 5.69 13.59 2.06
C ILE A 89 5.56 13.95 0.58
N MET A 90 6.52 14.69 0.02
CA MET A 90 6.49 15.04 -1.41
C MET A 90 6.56 13.79 -2.30
N SER A 91 7.43 12.84 -1.97
CA SER A 91 7.52 11.56 -2.69
C SER A 91 6.20 10.80 -2.69
N LEU A 92 5.42 10.82 -1.61
CA LEU A 92 4.10 10.19 -1.57
C LEU A 92 3.15 10.80 -2.59
N PHE A 93 3.06 12.13 -2.63
CA PHE A 93 2.19 12.79 -3.59
C PHE A 93 2.63 12.51 -5.03
N GLU A 94 3.93 12.54 -5.31
CA GLU A 94 4.50 12.22 -6.62
C GLU A 94 4.21 10.77 -7.05
N LEU A 95 4.40 9.81 -6.14
CA LEU A 95 4.12 8.39 -6.38
C LEU A 95 2.65 8.09 -6.68
N HIS A 96 1.74 8.97 -6.24
CA HIS A 96 0.32 8.91 -6.54
C HIS A 96 -0.08 9.82 -7.72
N ASN A 97 0.90 10.41 -8.43
CA ASN A 97 0.73 11.34 -9.54
C ASN A 97 -0.09 12.59 -9.19
N ILE A 98 0.03 13.07 -7.96
CA ILE A 98 -0.65 14.27 -7.48
C ILE A 98 0.28 15.47 -7.78
N ASN A 99 -0.22 16.45 -8.53
CA ASN A 99 0.58 17.65 -8.85
C ASN A 99 0.58 18.65 -7.69
N THR A 100 1.49 19.63 -7.73
CA THR A 100 1.69 20.60 -6.64
C THR A 100 0.46 21.49 -6.34
N VAL A 101 -0.40 21.74 -7.34
CA VAL A 101 -1.66 22.50 -7.15
C VAL A 101 -2.66 21.66 -6.36
N ASP A 102 -2.79 20.39 -6.73
CA ASP A 102 -3.66 19.44 -6.04
C ASP A 102 -3.14 19.12 -4.63
N MET A 103 -1.83 19.02 -4.42
CA MET A 103 -1.23 18.91 -3.08
C MET A 103 -1.67 20.07 -2.17
N ALA A 104 -1.58 21.31 -2.67
CA ALA A 104 -2.00 22.48 -1.89
C ALA A 104 -3.50 22.47 -1.58
N LYS A 105 -4.33 21.96 -2.50
CA LYS A 105 -5.77 21.80 -2.31
C LYS A 105 -6.09 20.72 -1.28
N MET A 106 -5.41 19.57 -1.31
CA MET A 106 -5.56 18.53 -0.28
C MET A 106 -5.19 19.04 1.10
N LEU A 107 -4.13 19.84 1.20
CA LEU A 107 -3.60 20.37 2.45
C LEU A 107 -4.21 21.72 2.89
N SER A 108 -5.23 22.23 2.20
CA SER A 108 -5.77 23.57 2.45
C SER A 108 -6.39 23.72 3.85
N GLY A 109 -6.89 22.62 4.43
CA GLY A 109 -7.41 22.59 5.80
C GLY A 109 -6.38 22.96 6.87
N TYR A 110 -5.09 22.77 6.57
CA TYR A 110 -3.97 23.15 7.43
C TYR A 110 -3.36 24.51 7.09
N GLY A 111 -4.00 25.30 6.21
CA GLY A 111 -3.50 26.60 5.78
C GLY A 111 -2.29 26.55 4.84
N ILE A 112 -1.99 25.37 4.27
CA ILE A 112 -0.88 25.19 3.34
C ILE A 112 -1.21 25.77 1.97
N LYS A 113 -0.23 26.50 1.41
CA LYS A 113 -0.31 27.18 0.12
C LYS A 113 0.84 26.71 -0.76
N LEU A 114 0.74 26.95 -2.06
CA LEU A 114 1.80 26.68 -3.03
C LEU A 114 3.16 27.28 -2.62
N SER A 115 3.16 28.45 -1.96
CA SER A 115 4.39 29.07 -1.46
C SER A 115 5.09 28.27 -0.37
N HIS A 116 4.34 27.50 0.43
CA HIS A 116 4.89 26.61 1.45
C HIS A 116 5.44 25.34 0.80
N LEU A 117 4.74 24.76 -0.18
CA LEU A 117 5.24 23.60 -0.93
C LEU A 117 6.52 23.88 -1.73
N ARG A 118 6.81 25.14 -2.08
CA ARG A 118 8.06 25.50 -2.77
C ARG A 118 9.25 25.65 -1.81
N ASN A 119 9.00 25.79 -0.52
CA ASN A 119 10.03 26.07 0.48
C ASN A 119 9.94 25.04 1.63
N PRO A 120 10.84 24.05 1.66
CA PRO A 120 10.83 22.99 2.67
C PRO A 120 10.79 23.52 4.11
N ASP A 121 11.55 24.58 4.42
CA ASP A 121 11.63 25.14 5.78
C ASP A 121 10.26 25.68 6.22
N LYS A 122 9.58 26.42 5.34
CA LYS A 122 8.23 26.94 5.61
C LYS A 122 7.18 25.85 5.74
N PHE A 123 7.34 24.74 5.01
CA PHE A 123 6.42 23.62 5.10
C PHE A 123 6.57 22.91 6.44
N ILE A 124 7.82 22.68 6.86
CA ILE A 124 8.16 22.05 8.14
C ILE A 124 7.64 22.86 9.33
N ASP A 125 7.74 24.19 9.29
CA ASP A 125 7.24 25.05 10.38
C ASP A 125 5.72 24.92 10.63
N ILE A 126 4.96 24.46 9.63
CA ILE A 126 3.49 24.31 9.70
C ILE A 126 3.11 22.85 10.02
N LEU A 127 4.03 21.90 9.87
CA LEU A 127 3.74 20.47 10.06
C LEU A 127 3.34 20.18 11.50
N SER A 128 2.17 19.59 11.68
CA SER A 128 1.69 19.04 12.94
C SER A 128 1.64 17.52 12.90
N MET A 129 1.67 16.86 14.06
CA MET A 129 1.54 15.41 14.12
C MET A 129 0.17 14.91 13.62
N ASP A 130 -0.88 15.70 13.79
CA ASP A 130 -2.22 15.36 13.29
C ASP A 130 -2.25 15.39 11.77
N MET A 131 -1.62 16.40 11.15
CA MET A 131 -1.46 16.47 9.70
C MET A 131 -0.64 15.28 9.16
N ILE A 132 0.45 14.89 9.84
CA ILE A 132 1.27 13.75 9.42
C ILE A 132 0.48 12.45 9.47
N LYS A 133 -0.30 12.23 10.54
CA LYS A 133 -1.16 11.03 10.66
C LYS A 133 -2.26 11.03 9.61
N GLU A 134 -2.88 12.17 9.36
CA GLU A 134 -3.93 12.26 8.35
C GLU A 134 -3.38 11.99 6.93
N ILE A 135 -2.21 12.55 6.59
CA ILE A 135 -1.52 12.24 5.33
C ILE A 135 -1.20 10.74 5.26
N ALA A 136 -0.74 10.15 6.36
CA ALA A 136 -0.45 8.72 6.42
C ALA A 136 -1.71 7.87 6.15
N ASP A 137 -2.85 8.26 6.72
CA ASP A 137 -4.14 7.60 6.53
C ASP A 137 -4.67 7.75 5.10
N TRP A 138 -4.46 8.89 4.44
CA TRP A 138 -4.83 9.08 3.03
C TRP A 138 -4.16 8.05 2.12
N PHE A 139 -2.89 7.74 2.38
CA PHE A 139 -2.10 6.82 1.56
C PHE A 139 -1.98 5.40 2.14
N SER A 140 -2.66 5.10 3.27
CA SER A 140 -2.58 3.80 3.95
C SER A 140 -1.14 3.40 4.30
N ILE A 141 -0.37 4.35 4.83
CA ILE A 141 1.01 4.14 5.28
C ILE A 141 1.13 4.38 6.78
N ASN A 142 2.20 3.86 7.36
CA ASN A 142 2.61 4.08 8.73
C ASN A 142 3.22 5.48 8.87
N TYR A 143 2.61 6.33 9.70
CA TYR A 143 3.14 7.66 9.98
C TYR A 143 4.59 7.63 10.53
N LYS A 144 5.00 6.53 11.19
CA LYS A 144 6.38 6.33 11.67
C LYS A 144 7.40 6.29 10.55
N TRP A 145 7.00 5.85 9.35
CA TRP A 145 7.85 5.93 8.16
C TRP A 145 8.06 7.37 7.72
N ILE A 146 7.01 8.20 7.74
CA ILE A 146 7.11 9.61 7.36
C ILE A 146 8.13 10.32 8.25
N ILE A 147 8.02 10.16 9.57
CA ILE A 147 8.94 10.78 10.55
C ILE A 147 10.32 10.11 10.65
N GLY A 148 10.52 8.96 9.99
CA GLY A 148 11.81 8.28 9.94
C GLY A 148 12.18 7.45 11.14
N GLU A 149 11.18 7.04 11.92
CA GLU A 149 11.34 6.08 13.00
C GLU A 149 11.25 4.63 12.51
N SER A 150 10.60 4.40 11.36
CA SER A 150 10.46 3.08 10.76
C SER A 150 10.94 3.08 9.29
N ASN A 151 11.47 1.93 8.86
CA ASN A 151 11.73 1.66 7.44
C ASN A 151 10.55 0.94 6.76
N GLU A 152 9.51 0.59 7.52
CA GLU A 152 8.30 -0.06 7.04
C GLU A 152 7.24 1.01 6.69
N LEU A 153 6.93 1.12 5.40
CA LEU A 153 5.90 1.97 4.80
C LEU A 153 4.51 1.69 5.35
N TYR A 154 4.19 0.44 5.59
CA TYR A 154 2.91 -0.01 6.13
C TYR A 154 3.15 -1.28 6.92
N SER A 155 2.23 -1.60 7.82
CA SER A 155 2.27 -2.87 8.54
C SER A 155 1.50 -3.90 7.71
N PRO A 156 2.14 -5.00 7.26
CA PRO A 156 1.45 -6.08 6.56
C PRO A 156 0.39 -6.78 7.42
N ARG A 157 0.31 -6.46 8.71
CA ARG A 157 -0.64 -7.04 9.67
C ARG A 157 -1.88 -6.18 9.90
N ASP A 158 -2.01 -5.06 9.21
CA ASP A 158 -3.17 -4.18 9.39
C ASP A 158 -4.43 -4.78 8.73
N ASN A 159 -4.24 -5.58 7.68
CA ASN A 159 -5.30 -6.28 6.94
C ASN A 159 -4.99 -7.78 6.86
N THR A 160 -5.31 -8.52 7.92
CA THR A 160 -5.10 -9.98 8.01
C THR A 160 -6.34 -10.77 7.57
N TRP A 161 -6.11 -11.91 6.93
CA TRP A 161 -7.14 -12.86 6.46
C TRP A 161 -6.93 -14.29 6.99
N TYR A 162 -5.75 -14.60 7.52
CA TYR A 162 -5.37 -15.89 8.06
C TYR A 162 -6.20 -16.17 9.32
N LYS A 163 -6.86 -17.33 9.33
CA LYS A 163 -7.84 -17.71 10.35
C LYS A 163 -9.16 -16.94 10.31
N ASP A 164 -9.35 -16.03 9.35
CA ASP A 164 -10.59 -15.26 9.18
C ASP A 164 -10.89 -14.96 7.70
N SER A 165 -11.09 -16.02 6.91
CA SER A 165 -11.43 -15.91 5.49
C SER A 165 -12.77 -15.21 5.26
N TYR A 166 -13.74 -15.44 6.15
CA TYR A 166 -15.06 -14.81 6.12
C TYR A 166 -15.01 -13.31 6.44
N GLY A 167 -14.37 -12.91 7.55
CA GLY A 167 -14.24 -11.51 7.93
C GLY A 167 -13.48 -10.69 6.90
N PHE A 168 -12.40 -11.25 6.32
CA PHE A 168 -11.70 -10.59 5.22
C PHE A 168 -12.57 -10.44 3.97
N SER A 169 -13.33 -11.47 3.60
CA SER A 169 -14.23 -11.40 2.44
C SER A 169 -15.35 -10.38 2.64
N LEU A 170 -15.89 -10.28 3.86
CA LEU A 170 -16.83 -9.22 4.24
C LEU A 170 -16.19 -7.83 4.14
N LEU A 171 -14.95 -7.65 4.61
CA LEU A 171 -14.22 -6.39 4.46
C LEU A 171 -14.10 -5.98 2.98
N LEU A 172 -13.79 -6.93 2.09
CA LEU A 172 -13.73 -6.66 0.64
C LEU A 172 -15.09 -6.25 0.07
N LEU A 173 -16.15 -6.90 0.52
CA LEU A 173 -17.52 -6.56 0.13
C LEU A 173 -17.95 -5.18 0.67
N GLU A 174 -17.66 -4.86 1.93
CA GLU A 174 -17.90 -3.53 2.49
C GLU A 174 -17.18 -2.44 1.70
N LYS A 175 -15.91 -2.69 1.35
CA LYS A 175 -15.13 -1.77 0.52
C LYS A 175 -15.72 -1.63 -0.88
N SER A 176 -16.27 -2.69 -1.48
CA SER A 176 -16.85 -2.60 -2.83
C SER A 176 -18.13 -1.76 -2.88
N PHE A 177 -18.90 -1.73 -1.78
CA PHE A 177 -20.03 -0.82 -1.66
C PHE A 177 -19.60 0.63 -1.45
N ARG A 178 -18.52 0.87 -0.71
CA ARG A 178 -17.98 2.23 -0.51
C ARG A 178 -17.21 2.75 -1.72
N HIS A 179 -16.64 1.85 -2.51
CA HIS A 179 -15.76 2.16 -3.64
C HIS A 179 -16.14 1.28 -4.83
N SER A 180 -16.96 1.83 -5.73
CA SER A 180 -17.44 1.12 -6.92
C SER A 180 -16.32 0.69 -7.88
N ASP A 181 -15.16 1.34 -7.82
CA ASP A 181 -13.98 1.03 -8.61
C ASP A 181 -12.97 0.13 -7.88
N LEU A 182 -13.36 -0.50 -6.76
CA LEU A 182 -12.51 -1.41 -6.01
C LEU A 182 -11.97 -2.51 -6.92
N LYS A 183 -10.64 -2.61 -6.93
CA LYS A 183 -9.89 -3.67 -7.58
C LYS A 183 -9.08 -4.45 -6.54
N VAL A 184 -9.24 -5.77 -6.57
CA VAL A 184 -8.51 -6.73 -5.73
C VAL A 184 -7.52 -7.49 -6.59
N SER A 185 -6.23 -7.25 -6.39
CA SER A 185 -5.17 -8.03 -7.05
C SER A 185 -4.68 -9.11 -6.10
N VAL A 186 -4.82 -10.38 -6.50
CA VAL A 186 -4.23 -11.53 -5.82
C VAL A 186 -2.82 -11.72 -6.34
N VAL A 187 -1.84 -11.59 -5.45
CA VAL A 187 -0.44 -11.42 -5.81
C VAL A 187 0.38 -12.61 -5.35
N LYS A 188 1.25 -13.12 -6.23
CA LYS A 188 2.21 -14.18 -5.93
C LYS A 188 3.57 -13.96 -6.61
N ALA A 189 4.59 -14.71 -6.22
CA ALA A 189 5.86 -14.75 -6.96
C ALA A 189 5.71 -15.55 -8.27
N ASN A 190 6.39 -15.14 -9.35
CA ASN A 190 6.32 -15.77 -10.67
C ASN A 190 7.23 -17.01 -10.80
N ASN A 191 8.31 -17.08 -10.02
CA ASN A 191 9.31 -18.14 -10.06
C ASN A 191 8.82 -19.48 -9.48
N VAL A 192 7.72 -19.48 -8.72
CA VAL A 192 7.14 -20.68 -8.11
C VAL A 192 5.70 -20.90 -8.63
N SER A 193 5.46 -22.08 -9.21
CA SER A 193 4.12 -22.52 -9.58
C SER A 193 3.37 -23.07 -8.38
N PHE A 194 2.03 -23.00 -8.41
CA PHE A 194 1.19 -23.54 -7.35
C PHE A 194 1.39 -25.06 -7.18
N GLU A 195 1.51 -25.80 -8.28
CA GLU A 195 1.69 -27.26 -8.27
C GLU A 195 3.00 -27.66 -7.62
N ASN A 196 4.07 -26.89 -7.85
CA ASN A 196 5.37 -27.16 -7.23
C ASN A 196 5.33 -26.83 -5.73
N ALA A 197 4.67 -25.72 -5.36
CA ALA A 197 4.49 -25.33 -3.97
C ALA A 197 3.66 -26.34 -3.14
N GLU A 198 2.70 -27.04 -3.77
CA GLU A 198 1.91 -28.08 -3.12
C GLU A 198 2.64 -29.41 -2.94
N LYS A 199 3.59 -29.74 -3.84
CA LYS A 199 4.28 -31.04 -3.86
C LYS A 199 5.62 -31.04 -3.12
N LEU A 200 6.32 -29.90 -3.13
CA LEU A 200 7.68 -29.80 -2.60
C LEU A 200 7.64 -29.23 -1.18
N GLU A 201 8.56 -29.68 -0.33
CA GLU A 201 8.71 -29.16 1.03
C GLU A 201 8.99 -27.64 1.02
N GLU A 202 8.56 -26.94 2.09
CA GLU A 202 8.68 -25.48 2.26
C GLU A 202 10.11 -24.93 2.10
N GLN A 203 11.14 -25.77 2.16
CA GLN A 203 12.54 -25.34 1.99
C GLN A 203 12.91 -25.07 0.52
N TYR A 204 12.15 -25.59 -0.45
CA TYR A 204 12.54 -25.55 -1.87
C TYR A 204 11.62 -24.72 -2.78
N SER A 205 10.41 -24.35 -2.32
CA SER A 205 9.39 -23.71 -3.19
C SER A 205 8.42 -22.78 -2.46
N ARG A 206 8.93 -21.84 -1.64
CA ARG A 206 8.07 -20.94 -0.87
C ARG A 206 7.26 -20.03 -1.80
N LEU A 207 5.95 -20.26 -1.84
CA LEU A 207 5.02 -19.42 -2.57
C LEU A 207 4.20 -18.60 -1.58
N TYR A 208 4.52 -17.32 -1.49
CA TYR A 208 3.69 -16.37 -0.76
C TYR A 208 2.58 -15.84 -1.65
N VAL A 209 1.38 -15.77 -1.09
CA VAL A 209 0.20 -15.21 -1.72
C VAL A 209 -0.38 -14.15 -0.79
N GLY A 210 -0.70 -12.99 -1.35
CA GLY A 210 -1.30 -11.87 -0.65
C GLY A 210 -2.27 -11.09 -1.53
N PHE A 211 -2.77 -9.98 -1.02
CA PHE A 211 -3.74 -9.14 -1.72
C PHE A 211 -3.28 -7.69 -1.74
N ILE A 212 -3.51 -7.02 -2.86
CA ILE A 212 -3.39 -5.56 -2.98
C ILE A 212 -4.76 -5.02 -3.39
N LEU A 213 -5.31 -4.15 -2.56
CA LEU A 213 -6.54 -3.43 -2.85
C LEU A 213 -6.18 -2.09 -3.47
N SER A 214 -6.86 -1.71 -4.55
CA SER A 214 -6.74 -0.38 -5.13
C SER A 214 -8.10 0.19 -5.47
N TYR A 215 -8.34 1.43 -5.09
CA TYR A 215 -9.61 2.12 -5.30
C TYR A 215 -9.41 3.64 -5.29
N THR A 216 -10.37 4.40 -5.80
CA THR A 216 -10.29 5.86 -5.79
C THR A 216 -10.62 6.41 -4.41
N SER A 217 -9.73 7.24 -3.86
CA SER A 217 -9.96 8.05 -2.68
C SER A 217 -10.00 9.52 -3.08
N THR A 218 -10.81 10.32 -2.40
CA THR A 218 -10.94 11.76 -2.66
C THR A 218 -10.76 12.54 -1.38
N VAL A 219 -9.84 13.50 -1.40
CA VAL A 219 -9.56 14.43 -0.30
C VAL A 219 -9.67 15.84 -0.82
N ASN A 220 -10.54 16.65 -0.21
CA ASN A 220 -10.78 18.05 -0.62
C ASN A 220 -11.01 18.20 -2.14
N GLY A 221 -11.70 17.26 -2.76
CA GLY A 221 -12.01 17.25 -4.19
C GLY A 221 -10.81 16.99 -5.11
N VAL A 222 -9.74 16.37 -4.60
CA VAL A 222 -8.66 15.77 -5.38
C VAL A 222 -8.80 14.26 -5.27
N SER A 223 -8.91 13.59 -6.41
CA SER A 223 -9.04 12.13 -6.47
C SER A 223 -7.71 11.48 -6.84
N PHE A 224 -7.36 10.41 -6.14
CA PHE A 224 -6.14 9.63 -6.39
C PHE A 224 -6.39 8.15 -6.12
N THR A 225 -5.56 7.28 -6.68
CA THR A 225 -5.64 5.85 -6.37
C THR A 225 -5.02 5.58 -5.01
N LYS A 226 -5.82 5.07 -4.07
CA LYS A 226 -5.36 4.58 -2.78
C LYS A 226 -5.03 3.09 -2.89
N TYR A 227 -3.99 2.66 -2.19
CA TYR A 227 -3.54 1.28 -2.18
C TYR A 227 -3.50 0.74 -0.74
N GLU A 228 -3.97 -0.48 -0.55
CA GLU A 228 -3.82 -1.21 0.71
C GLU A 228 -3.17 -2.56 0.42
N VAL A 229 -2.08 -2.86 1.14
CA VAL A 229 -1.43 -4.16 1.07
C VAL A 229 -1.93 -5.00 2.23
N CYS A 230 -2.51 -6.14 1.91
CA CYS A 230 -2.95 -7.11 2.91
C CYS A 230 -1.82 -8.10 3.19
N GLU A 231 -1.99 -8.87 4.25
CA GLU A 231 -0.96 -9.83 4.64
C GLU A 231 -0.66 -10.86 3.53
N PHE A 232 0.55 -11.37 3.55
CA PHE A 232 0.99 -12.47 2.72
C PHE A 232 1.18 -13.72 3.57
N GLN A 233 0.73 -14.86 3.05
CA GLN A 233 0.92 -16.15 3.72
C GLN A 233 1.35 -17.22 2.71
N ARG A 234 1.83 -18.33 3.26
CA ARG A 234 2.41 -19.43 2.49
C ARG A 234 1.33 -20.30 1.87
N TRP A 235 1.31 -20.43 0.55
CA TRP A 235 0.47 -21.40 -0.15
C TRP A 235 0.88 -22.85 0.15
N ASN A 236 2.17 -23.09 0.42
CA ASN A 236 2.70 -24.40 0.78
C ASN A 236 2.07 -24.96 2.06
N TYR A 237 1.65 -24.07 2.97
CA TYR A 237 1.01 -24.51 4.19
C TYR A 237 -0.46 -24.79 3.92
N ASP A 238 -0.84 -26.07 3.99
CA ASP A 238 -2.19 -26.56 3.71
C ASP A 238 -3.27 -25.74 4.42
N LYS A 239 -3.00 -25.27 5.65
CA LYS A 239 -3.96 -24.42 6.34
C LYS A 239 -4.21 -23.09 5.66
N CYS A 240 -3.14 -22.33 5.43
CA CYS A 240 -3.22 -21.06 4.69
C CYS A 240 -3.87 -21.23 3.32
N ARG A 241 -3.55 -22.33 2.62
CA ARG A 241 -4.15 -22.67 1.32
C ARG A 241 -5.66 -22.84 1.42
N GLY A 242 -6.17 -23.49 2.46
CA GLY A 242 -7.61 -23.62 2.72
C GLY A 242 -8.32 -22.26 2.83
N TYR A 243 -7.81 -21.37 3.68
CA TYR A 243 -8.37 -20.00 3.83
C TYR A 243 -8.37 -19.23 2.50
N LEU A 244 -7.26 -19.32 1.73
CA LEU A 244 -7.17 -18.66 0.42
C LEU A 244 -8.21 -19.20 -0.57
N ARG A 245 -8.45 -20.52 -0.59
CA ARG A 245 -9.47 -21.12 -1.46
C ARG A 245 -10.87 -20.61 -1.15
N PHE A 246 -11.21 -20.40 0.13
CA PHE A 246 -12.48 -19.77 0.52
C PHE A 246 -12.59 -18.33 0.02
N ILE A 247 -11.54 -17.53 0.17
CA ILE A 247 -11.52 -16.14 -0.32
C ILE A 247 -11.61 -16.11 -1.85
N PHE A 248 -10.90 -17.01 -2.53
CA PHE A 248 -10.91 -17.15 -3.99
C PHE A 248 -12.30 -17.54 -4.50
N TYR A 249 -12.96 -18.48 -3.83
CA TYR A 249 -14.33 -18.87 -4.14
C TYR A 249 -15.28 -17.68 -4.03
N PHE A 250 -15.21 -16.93 -2.93
CA PHE A 250 -16.05 -15.76 -2.74
C PHE A 250 -15.82 -14.73 -3.84
N LEU A 251 -14.55 -14.33 -4.07
CA LEU A 251 -14.18 -13.35 -5.09
C LEU A 251 -14.59 -13.77 -6.50
N ASP A 252 -14.45 -15.06 -6.83
CA ASP A 252 -14.87 -15.62 -8.11
C ASP A 252 -16.40 -15.55 -8.28
N SER A 253 -17.13 -15.86 -7.21
CA SER A 253 -18.59 -15.87 -7.20
C SER A 253 -19.19 -14.46 -7.27
N VAL A 254 -18.51 -13.44 -6.75
CA VAL A 254 -18.95 -12.04 -6.76
C VAL A 254 -18.21 -11.16 -7.77
N ARG A 255 -17.61 -11.74 -8.82
CA ARG A 255 -16.85 -10.99 -9.85
C ARG A 255 -17.62 -9.86 -10.52
N THR A 256 -18.96 -9.93 -10.55
CA THR A 256 -19.83 -8.87 -11.07
C THR A 256 -19.88 -7.63 -10.17
N LYS A 257 -19.46 -7.77 -8.90
CA LYS A 257 -19.41 -6.71 -7.89
C LYS A 257 -17.98 -6.30 -7.53
N ILE A 258 -17.06 -7.26 -7.44
CA ILE A 258 -15.66 -7.01 -7.08
C ILE A 258 -14.76 -7.36 -8.25
N ASN A 259 -14.05 -6.37 -8.79
CA ASN A 259 -13.08 -6.60 -9.85
C ASN A 259 -11.84 -7.30 -9.25
N CYS A 260 -11.62 -8.54 -9.63
CA CYS A 260 -10.54 -9.35 -9.10
C CYS A 260 -9.65 -9.96 -10.20
N GLN A 261 -8.34 -9.94 -9.99
CA GLN A 261 -7.35 -10.51 -10.91
C GLN A 261 -6.20 -11.20 -10.17
N GLY A 262 -5.70 -12.30 -10.72
CA GLY A 262 -4.45 -12.93 -10.30
C GLY A 262 -3.26 -12.32 -11.05
N VAL A 263 -2.22 -11.92 -10.32
CA VAL A 263 -1.00 -11.33 -10.87
C VAL A 263 0.23 -11.99 -10.24
N SER A 264 1.27 -12.21 -11.03
CA SER A 264 2.57 -12.68 -10.56
C SER A 264 3.65 -11.63 -10.79
N PHE A 265 4.49 -11.39 -9.79
CA PHE A 265 5.66 -10.51 -9.87
C PHE A 265 6.95 -11.28 -9.59
N ASN A 266 8.11 -10.66 -9.83
CA ASN A 266 9.39 -11.22 -9.39
C ASN A 266 9.46 -11.30 -7.86
N GLU A 267 10.32 -12.18 -7.35
CA GLU A 267 10.48 -12.42 -5.91
C GLU A 267 10.88 -11.15 -5.14
N GLU A 268 11.74 -10.31 -5.72
CA GLU A 268 12.16 -9.04 -5.10
C GLU A 268 11.00 -8.08 -4.83
N ILE A 269 10.02 -7.99 -5.74
CA ILE A 269 8.82 -7.18 -5.53
C ILE A 269 7.98 -7.77 -4.39
N ILE A 270 7.80 -9.09 -4.38
CA ILE A 270 7.02 -9.77 -3.34
C ILE A 270 7.67 -9.57 -1.96
N ASP A 271 8.98 -9.77 -1.84
CA ASP A 271 9.72 -9.53 -0.61
C ASP A 271 9.64 -8.07 -0.17
N GLY A 272 9.71 -7.13 -1.12
CA GLY A 272 9.53 -5.71 -0.87
C GLY A 272 8.15 -5.36 -0.33
N LEU A 273 7.09 -5.95 -0.89
CA LEU A 273 5.71 -5.77 -0.44
C LEU A 273 5.48 -6.40 0.94
N MET A 274 5.94 -7.64 1.12
CA MET A 274 5.82 -8.38 2.37
C MET A 274 6.54 -7.69 3.54
N ALA A 275 7.67 -7.06 3.27
CA ALA A 275 8.42 -6.33 4.28
C ALA A 275 7.93 -4.88 4.46
N GLY A 276 6.86 -4.47 3.76
CA GLY A 276 6.37 -3.09 3.82
C GLY A 276 7.37 -2.07 3.30
N ARG A 277 8.26 -2.42 2.37
CA ARG A 277 9.33 -1.55 1.86
C ARG A 277 9.09 -1.05 0.43
N LEU A 278 8.06 -1.55 -0.24
CA LEU A 278 7.71 -1.19 -1.61
C LEU A 278 6.32 -0.56 -1.68
N PHE A 279 6.21 0.54 -2.42
CA PHE A 279 4.93 1.19 -2.72
C PHE A 279 4.17 0.44 -3.82
N PRO A 280 2.88 0.12 -3.62
CA PRO A 280 2.11 -0.54 -4.67
C PRO A 280 1.95 0.30 -5.95
N SER A 281 2.02 1.62 -5.86
CA SER A 281 1.94 2.48 -7.05
C SER A 281 3.13 2.30 -8.00
N THR A 282 4.31 1.91 -7.49
CA THR A 282 5.52 1.75 -8.31
C THR A 282 5.53 0.47 -9.14
N ILE A 283 4.70 -0.53 -8.80
CA ILE A 283 4.66 -1.81 -9.52
C ILE A 283 3.83 -1.73 -10.81
N LYS A 284 3.11 -0.62 -11.03
CA LYS A 284 2.25 -0.42 -12.18
C LYS A 284 3.10 -0.32 -13.45
N GLY A 285 2.87 -1.23 -14.40
CA GLY A 285 3.63 -1.30 -15.66
C GLY A 285 4.88 -2.18 -15.62
N MET A 286 5.21 -2.78 -14.47
CA MET A 286 6.23 -3.81 -14.40
C MET A 286 5.73 -5.11 -15.06
N LEU A 287 6.67 -5.87 -15.65
CA LEU A 287 6.38 -7.18 -16.26
C LEU A 287 5.69 -8.07 -15.21
N SER A 288 4.47 -8.49 -15.53
CA SER A 288 3.67 -9.35 -14.68
C SER A 288 2.91 -10.36 -15.51
N GLU A 289 2.76 -11.56 -14.96
CA GLU A 289 1.98 -12.64 -15.57
C GLU A 289 0.63 -12.71 -14.88
N THR A 290 -0.45 -12.65 -15.67
CA THR A 290 -1.81 -12.79 -15.15
C THR A 290 -2.22 -14.25 -15.09
N TRP A 291 -3.00 -14.60 -14.07
CA TRP A 291 -3.54 -15.95 -13.89
C TRP A 291 -4.97 -15.91 -13.37
N PHE A 292 -5.73 -16.99 -13.60
CA PHE A 292 -7.13 -17.07 -13.18
C PHE A 292 -7.23 -17.66 -11.78
N ILE A 293 -7.89 -16.91 -10.90
CA ILE A 293 -8.11 -17.33 -9.51
C ILE A 293 -9.04 -18.55 -9.42
N ALA A 294 -10.00 -18.65 -10.35
CA ALA A 294 -10.93 -19.77 -10.48
C ALA A 294 -10.22 -21.13 -10.52
N ASP A 295 -9.09 -21.20 -11.23
CA ASP A 295 -8.29 -22.43 -11.41
C ASP A 295 -7.70 -22.95 -10.09
N ARG A 296 -7.71 -22.14 -9.02
CA ARG A 296 -7.08 -22.43 -7.73
C ARG A 296 -8.06 -22.66 -6.59
N ILE A 297 -9.37 -22.58 -6.84
CA ILE A 297 -10.41 -22.83 -5.82
C ILE A 297 -10.42 -24.31 -5.41
N GLY A 298 -10.31 -25.22 -6.39
CA GLY A 298 -10.43 -26.67 -6.15
C GLY A 298 -11.81 -27.09 -5.63
N HIS A 299 -11.89 -28.28 -5.02
CA HIS A 299 -13.11 -28.73 -4.33
C HIS A 299 -13.13 -28.13 -2.91
N ILE A 300 -14.01 -27.16 -2.65
CA ILE A 300 -14.04 -26.43 -1.37
C ILE A 300 -14.38 -27.36 -0.20
N GLU A 301 -15.21 -28.36 -0.46
CA GLU A 301 -15.62 -29.38 0.50
C GLU A 301 -14.42 -30.18 1.04
N SER A 302 -13.34 -30.29 0.25
CA SER A 302 -12.10 -30.93 0.68
C SER A 302 -11.27 -30.09 1.67
N ASN A 303 -11.62 -28.82 1.87
CA ASN A 303 -10.94 -27.94 2.83
C ASN A 303 -11.62 -27.92 4.22
N TYR A 304 -12.58 -28.82 4.48
CA TYR A 304 -13.35 -28.84 5.72
C TYR A 304 -12.54 -29.22 6.97
N ASP A 305 -11.37 -29.83 6.82
CA ASP A 305 -10.51 -30.20 7.96
C ASP A 305 -9.55 -29.07 8.38
N VAL A 306 -9.61 -27.93 7.69
CA VAL A 306 -8.53 -26.93 7.69
C VAL A 306 -8.97 -25.56 8.23
N GLU A 307 -10.16 -25.14 7.84
CA GLU A 307 -10.80 -23.88 8.25
C GLU A 307 -11.40 -24.04 9.67
N ILE A 308 -11.52 -22.95 10.42
CA ILE A 308 -12.01 -23.04 11.81
C ILE A 308 -13.51 -23.38 11.83
N ASN A 309 -14.29 -22.95 10.83
CA ASN A 309 -15.72 -23.22 10.67
C ASN A 309 -16.15 -23.30 9.17
N PRO A 310 -15.63 -24.26 8.38
CA PRO A 310 -15.78 -24.29 6.93
C PRO A 310 -17.22 -24.40 6.45
N VAL A 311 -18.02 -25.27 7.08
CA VAL A 311 -19.42 -25.48 6.70
C VAL A 311 -20.24 -24.21 6.97
N GLU A 312 -20.02 -23.59 8.12
CA GLU A 312 -20.69 -22.34 8.47
C GLU A 312 -20.29 -21.21 7.51
N TYR A 313 -19.00 -21.05 7.22
CA TYR A 313 -18.50 -20.02 6.31
C TYR A 313 -18.99 -20.24 4.89
N LEU A 314 -18.98 -21.48 4.39
CA LEU A 314 -19.54 -21.78 3.08
C LEU A 314 -21.03 -21.46 3.02
N ASN A 315 -21.80 -21.81 4.05
CA ASN A 315 -23.22 -21.47 4.13
C ASN A 315 -23.44 -19.96 4.12
N ARG A 316 -22.67 -19.19 4.91
CA ARG A 316 -22.73 -17.73 4.93
C ARG A 316 -22.34 -17.13 3.58
N PHE A 317 -21.28 -17.62 2.93
CA PHE A 317 -20.91 -17.18 1.59
C PHE A 317 -22.02 -17.47 0.58
N ASN A 318 -22.59 -18.67 0.58
CA ASN A 318 -23.67 -19.03 -0.32
C ASN A 318 -24.90 -18.14 -0.14
N ARG A 319 -25.25 -17.79 1.12
CA ARG A 319 -26.32 -16.82 1.42
C ARG A 319 -26.04 -15.46 0.79
N LEU A 320 -24.84 -14.92 1.01
CA LEU A 320 -24.41 -13.62 0.46
C LEU A 320 -24.39 -13.65 -1.07
N ILE A 321 -23.77 -14.67 -1.68
CA ILE A 321 -23.68 -14.82 -3.14
C ILE A 321 -25.09 -14.92 -3.74
N ARG A 322 -25.99 -15.69 -3.13
CA ARG A 322 -27.37 -15.82 -3.61
C ARG A 322 -28.11 -14.49 -3.55
N LEU A 323 -27.99 -13.74 -2.45
CA LEU A 323 -28.60 -12.43 -2.29
C LEU A 323 -28.04 -11.40 -3.29
N LEU A 324 -26.73 -11.39 -3.51
CA LEU A 324 -26.04 -10.39 -4.31
C LEU A 324 -26.08 -10.65 -5.81
N CYS A 325 -26.09 -11.93 -6.23
CA CYS A 325 -25.91 -12.33 -7.62
C CYS A 325 -27.11 -13.07 -8.21
N PHE A 326 -27.97 -13.69 -7.39
CA PHE A 326 -29.04 -14.59 -7.84
C PHE A 326 -30.41 -14.27 -7.23
N GLY A 327 -30.65 -13.01 -6.85
CA GLY A 327 -31.89 -12.57 -6.24
C GLY A 327 -33.07 -12.70 -7.20
N SER A 328 -33.89 -13.75 -7.04
CA SER A 328 -35.14 -13.93 -7.79
C SER A 328 -36.28 -13.05 -7.25
N SER A 329 -36.36 -12.88 -5.93
CA SER A 329 -37.39 -12.09 -5.23
C SER A 329 -36.86 -10.79 -4.60
N VAL A 330 -35.56 -10.69 -4.32
CA VAL A 330 -34.92 -9.55 -3.65
C VAL A 330 -33.81 -8.97 -4.52
N THR A 331 -33.81 -7.65 -4.71
CA THR A 331 -32.71 -6.93 -5.37
C THR A 331 -32.16 -5.88 -4.42
N ILE A 332 -30.87 -5.98 -4.09
CA ILE A 332 -30.14 -4.93 -3.39
C ILE A 332 -29.94 -3.77 -4.35
N LEU A 333 -30.55 -2.62 -4.03
CA LEU A 333 -30.52 -1.42 -4.88
C LEU A 333 -29.35 -0.52 -4.53
N ASP A 334 -29.13 -0.29 -3.25
CA ASP A 334 -28.12 0.64 -2.74
C ASP A 334 -27.76 0.31 -1.29
N ILE A 335 -26.49 0.52 -0.94
CA ILE A 335 -25.96 0.28 0.40
C ILE A 335 -25.07 1.47 0.78
N GLU A 336 -25.44 2.16 1.85
CA GLU A 336 -24.78 3.39 2.27
C GLU A 336 -24.28 3.26 3.72
N TYR A 337 -23.01 3.60 3.96
CA TYR A 337 -22.47 3.69 5.31
C TYR A 337 -22.73 5.09 5.87
N THR A 338 -23.35 5.18 7.04
CA THR A 338 -23.80 6.46 7.61
C THR A 338 -23.76 6.47 9.14
N THR A 339 -24.02 7.64 9.71
CA THR A 339 -24.31 7.84 11.13
C THR A 339 -25.81 8.06 11.33
N LYS A 340 -26.39 7.32 12.28
CA LYS A 340 -27.77 7.49 12.71
C LYS A 340 -27.82 7.45 14.24
N ASP A 341 -28.41 8.48 14.85
CA ASP A 341 -28.60 8.56 16.31
C ASP A 341 -27.30 8.29 17.11
N PHE A 342 -26.19 8.91 16.68
CA PHE A 342 -24.83 8.74 17.24
C PHE A 342 -24.24 7.33 17.11
N SER A 343 -24.87 6.45 16.32
CA SER A 343 -24.38 5.11 16.00
C SER A 343 -24.00 5.02 14.53
N TYR A 344 -22.84 4.42 14.26
CA TYR A 344 -22.39 4.15 12.90
C TYR A 344 -23.02 2.85 12.39
N GLY A 345 -23.37 2.81 11.11
CA GLY A 345 -23.96 1.61 10.52
C GLY A 345 -24.22 1.75 9.04
N TRP A 346 -25.06 0.87 8.54
CA TRP A 346 -25.36 0.68 7.13
C TRP A 346 -26.85 0.85 6.88
N ILE A 347 -27.20 1.71 5.93
CA ILE A 347 -28.54 1.77 5.36
C ILE A 347 -28.58 0.86 4.14
N LEU A 348 -29.43 -0.16 4.18
CA LEU A 348 -29.65 -1.08 3.08
C LEU A 348 -30.97 -0.72 2.41
N LYS A 349 -30.91 -0.37 1.12
CA LYS A 349 -32.07 -0.14 0.27
C LYS A 349 -32.22 -1.32 -0.67
N TYR A 350 -33.38 -1.97 -0.64
CA TYR A 350 -33.62 -3.17 -1.42
C TYR A 350 -35.08 -3.22 -1.87
N SER A 351 -35.34 -3.87 -3.00
CA SER A 351 -36.70 -4.16 -3.44
C SER A 351 -37.01 -5.63 -3.29
N CYS A 352 -38.16 -5.97 -2.72
CA CYS A 352 -38.66 -7.33 -2.62
C CYS A 352 -40.05 -7.41 -3.26
N ASN A 353 -40.23 -8.26 -4.27
CA ASN A 353 -41.53 -8.45 -4.95
C ASN A 353 -42.22 -7.14 -5.41
N GLY A 354 -41.44 -6.10 -5.75
CA GLY A 354 -41.94 -4.79 -6.18
C GLY A 354 -42.14 -3.76 -5.05
N GLU A 355 -42.01 -4.17 -3.79
CA GLU A 355 -41.99 -3.24 -2.64
C GLU A 355 -40.59 -2.75 -2.34
N TYR A 356 -40.46 -1.48 -1.95
CA TYR A 356 -39.19 -0.85 -1.63
C TYR A 356 -39.00 -0.75 -0.12
N HIS A 357 -37.86 -1.24 0.36
CA HIS A 357 -37.50 -1.25 1.77
C HIS A 357 -36.23 -0.43 2.01
N THR A 358 -36.13 0.17 3.19
CA THR A 358 -34.94 0.90 3.64
C THR A 358 -34.76 0.65 5.13
N GLU A 359 -33.69 -0.04 5.49
CA GLU A 359 -33.45 -0.48 6.87
C GLU A 359 -32.03 -0.11 7.31
N PHE A 360 -31.85 0.15 8.61
CA PHE A 360 -30.56 0.49 9.21
C PHE A 360 -30.04 -0.67 10.06
N TYR A 361 -28.77 -1.02 9.87
CA TYR A 361 -28.08 -2.08 10.61
C TYR A 361 -26.73 -1.60 11.10
N HIS A 362 -26.33 -2.02 12.31
CA HIS A 362 -25.00 -1.71 12.84
C HIS A 362 -23.87 -2.48 12.12
N SER A 363 -24.20 -3.58 11.45
CA SER A 363 -23.28 -4.44 10.71
C SER A 363 -23.86 -4.77 9.35
N LEU A 364 -23.05 -4.66 8.29
CA LEU A 364 -23.46 -5.03 6.93
C LEU A 364 -23.83 -6.50 6.87
N ALA A 365 -23.02 -7.37 7.47
CA ALA A 365 -23.26 -8.81 7.49
C ALA A 365 -24.61 -9.13 8.12
N THR A 366 -24.91 -8.54 9.28
CA THR A 366 -26.20 -8.74 9.96
C THR A 366 -27.37 -8.26 9.11
N GLY A 367 -27.23 -7.12 8.42
CA GLY A 367 -28.28 -6.61 7.53
C GLY A 367 -28.54 -7.51 6.33
N LEU A 368 -27.47 -7.98 5.67
CA LEU A 368 -27.60 -8.90 4.54
C LEU A 368 -28.17 -10.26 4.97
N ASP A 369 -27.76 -10.78 6.12
CA ASP A 369 -28.30 -12.02 6.67
C ASP A 369 -29.78 -11.90 7.04
N ASP A 370 -30.20 -10.80 7.67
CA ASP A 370 -31.59 -10.55 8.01
C ASP A 370 -32.49 -10.45 6.77
N ILE A 371 -32.02 -9.75 5.72
CA ILE A 371 -32.75 -9.70 4.43
C ILE A 371 -32.86 -11.09 3.80
N TYR A 372 -31.79 -11.88 3.84
CA TYR A 372 -31.81 -13.25 3.33
C TYR A 372 -32.84 -14.11 4.07
N ASP A 373 -32.83 -14.06 5.40
CA ASP A 373 -33.73 -14.86 6.23
C ASP A 373 -35.20 -14.44 6.03
N LYS A 374 -35.49 -13.14 6.01
CA LYS A 374 -36.85 -12.60 5.79
C LYS A 374 -37.46 -12.98 4.44
N PHE A 375 -36.68 -13.01 3.36
CA PHE A 375 -37.26 -12.99 2.01
C PHE A 375 -36.80 -14.10 1.07
N ILE A 376 -35.70 -14.79 1.38
CA ILE A 376 -35.18 -15.90 0.56
C ILE A 376 -35.47 -17.26 1.23
N VAL A 377 -35.45 -17.34 2.56
CA VAL A 377 -35.79 -18.59 3.29
C VAL A 377 -37.30 -18.78 3.40
N GLU A 378 -38.07 -17.72 3.64
CA GLU A 378 -39.53 -17.81 3.84
C GLU A 378 -40.34 -17.99 2.55
N ASN A 379 -39.73 -17.76 1.38
CA ASN A 379 -40.35 -18.02 0.07
C ASN A 379 -39.40 -18.83 -0.82
N PRO A 380 -39.25 -20.15 -0.58
CA PRO A 380 -38.51 -21.03 -1.47
C PRO A 380 -39.35 -21.23 -2.74
N SER A 381 -39.15 -20.36 -3.73
CA SER A 381 -39.68 -20.54 -5.08
C SER A 381 -39.17 -21.83 -5.71
#